data_AF-A0A2M8DSL6-F1
#
_entry.id   AF-A0A2M8DSL6-F1
#
_cell.length_a   1.000
_cell.length_b   1.000
_cell.length_c   1.000
_cell.angle_alpha   90.00
_cell.angle_beta   90.00
_cell.angle_gamma   90.00
#
_symmetry.space_group_name_H-M   'P 1'
#
loop_
_entity.id
_entity.type
_entity.pdbx_description
1 polymer ?
#
loop_
_entity_poly.entity_id
_entity_poly.type
_entity_poly.pdbx_seq_one_letter_code
_entity_poly.pdbx_strand_id
1 'polypeptide(L)' 'MTIESLPEFTAPAARLWAAIPVDARKRLLANVWCGKCSHAVTIANFTGAVKAGDLLLVGKCSECHGDVARLIGTSEIAVK' A
#
# COMPACT_ATOMS: atom_id res chain seq x y z
N MET A 1 -8.29 1.01 23.07
CA MET A 1 -6.86 1.18 22.76
C MET A 1 -6.52 0.30 21.57
N THR A 2 -6.42 0.89 20.38
CA THR A 2 -5.84 0.24 19.21
C THR A 2 -4.83 1.22 18.68
N ILE A 3 -3.58 1.06 19.10
CA ILE A 3 -2.46 1.56 18.31
C ILE A 3 -2.57 0.72 17.04
N GLU A 4 -3.25 1.23 16.02
CA GLU A 4 -3.08 0.74 14.66
C GLU A 4 -1.59 0.94 14.40
N SER A 5 -0.83 -0.12 14.61
CA SER A 5 0.60 -0.14 14.36
C SER A 5 0.77 0.41 12.95
N LEU A 6 1.45 1.55 12.84
CA LEU A 6 1.77 2.11 11.54
C LEU A 6 2.39 0.98 10.70
N PRO A 7 2.05 0.86 9.41
CA PRO A 7 2.74 -0.04 8.51
C PRO A 7 4.24 0.17 8.70
N GLU A 8 5.01 -0.91 8.86
CA GLU A 8 6.47 -0.78 8.95
C GLU A 8 6.98 -0.25 7.61
N PHE A 9 7.25 1.05 7.59
CA PHE A 9 7.75 1.76 6.43
C PHE A 9 9.21 2.10 6.65
N THR A 10 10.01 1.95 5.59
CA THR A 10 11.32 2.60 5.56
C THR A 10 11.13 4.12 5.59
N ALA A 11 12.08 4.87 6.16
CA ALA A 11 12.01 6.33 6.22
C ALA A 11 11.66 7.02 4.87
N PRO A 12 12.24 6.62 3.71
CA PRO A 12 11.82 7.20 2.43
C PRO A 12 10.42 6.76 2.00
N ALA A 13 9.99 5.52 2.30
CA ALA A 13 8.65 5.06 2.00
C ALA A 13 7.59 5.80 2.82
N ALA A 14 7.85 6.08 4.10
CA ALA A 14 6.97 6.86 4.96
C ALA A 14 6.76 8.28 4.43
N ARG A 15 7.82 8.92 3.89
CA ARG A 15 7.72 10.24 3.25
C ARG A 15 6.83 10.23 2.01
N LEU A 16 7.02 9.24 1.13
CA LEU A 16 6.18 9.07 -0.06
C LEU A 16 4.73 8.79 0.33
N TRP A 17 4.51 7.90 1.29
CA TRP A 17 3.18 7.57 1.79
C TRP A 17 2.46 8.76 2.41
N ALA A 18 3.17 9.59 3.17
CA ALA A 18 2.64 10.80 3.79
C ALA A 18 2.27 11.89 2.77
N ALA A 19 2.93 11.92 1.61
CA ALA A 19 2.63 12.86 0.53
C ALA A 19 1.30 12.52 -0.19
N ILE A 20 0.82 11.29 -0.09
CA ILE A 20 -0.42 10.87 -0.73
C ILE A 20 -1.63 11.33 0.12
N PRO A 21 -2.62 12.03 -0.47
CA PRO A 21 -3.85 12.41 0.22
C PRO A 21 -4.55 11.22 0.88
N VAL A 22 -5.20 11.42 2.03
CA VAL A 22 -5.85 10.34 2.81
C VAL A 22 -6.85 9.56 1.94
N ASP A 23 -7.64 10.24 1.13
CA ASP A 23 -8.63 9.59 0.27
C ASP A 23 -8.01 8.78 -0.87
N ALA A 24 -6.89 9.26 -1.41
CA ALA A 24 -6.10 8.50 -2.38
C ALA A 24 -5.48 7.26 -1.71
N ARG A 25 -4.93 7.38 -0.49
CA ARG A 25 -4.43 6.23 0.27
C ARG A 25 -5.49 5.16 0.47
N LYS A 26 -6.71 5.53 0.89
CA LYS A 26 -7.83 4.58 1.04
C LYS A 26 -8.13 3.84 -0.26
N ARG A 27 -8.18 4.55 -1.39
CA ARG A 27 -8.41 3.95 -2.71
C ARG A 27 -7.27 3.02 -3.13
N LEU A 28 -6.02 3.39 -2.88
CA LEU A 28 -4.86 2.56 -3.20
C LEU A 28 -4.86 1.24 -2.41
N LEU A 29 -5.21 1.31 -1.11
CA LEU A 29 -5.30 0.14 -0.23
C LEU A 29 -6.48 -0.77 -0.60
N ALA A 30 -7.60 -0.22 -1.06
CA ALA A 30 -8.80 -0.98 -1.43
C ALA A 30 -8.76 -1.61 -2.83
N ASN A 31 -7.78 -1.24 -3.66
CA ASN A 31 -7.70 -1.68 -5.07
C ASN A 31 -6.44 -2.50 -5.37
N VAL A 32 -6.09 -3.45 -4.51
CA VAL A 32 -4.91 -4.31 -4.72
C VAL A 32 -5.33 -5.59 -5.44
N TRP A 33 -4.67 -5.95 -6.54
CA TRP A 33 -4.97 -7.19 -7.25
C TRP A 33 -4.50 -8.41 -6.45
N CYS A 34 -5.41 -9.35 -6.18
CA CYS A 34 -5.05 -10.64 -5.60
C CYS A 34 -5.10 -11.74 -6.67
N GLY A 35 -3.97 -12.39 -6.94
CA GLY A 35 -3.91 -13.50 -7.89
C GLY A 35 -4.70 -14.75 -7.47
N LYS A 36 -5.00 -14.91 -6.17
CA LYS A 36 -5.82 -16.03 -5.66
C LYS A 36 -7.32 -15.74 -5.77
N CYS A 37 -7.77 -14.56 -5.33
CA CYS A 37 -9.18 -14.18 -5.45
C CYS A 37 -9.56 -13.84 -6.90
N SER A 38 -8.58 -13.50 -7.74
CA SER A 38 -8.77 -13.09 -9.14
C SER A 38 -9.58 -11.80 -9.30
N HIS A 39 -9.54 -10.92 -8.29
CA HIS A 39 -10.11 -9.57 -8.35
C HIS A 39 -9.34 -8.59 -7.45
N ALA A 40 -9.75 -7.32 -7.50
CA ALA A 40 -9.27 -6.27 -6.61
C ALA A 40 -9.79 -6.47 -5.19
N VAL A 41 -8.91 -6.37 -4.22
CA VAL A 41 -9.18 -6.59 -2.79
C VAL A 41 -8.55 -5.47 -1.96
N THR A 42 -8.92 -5.43 -0.68
CA THR A 42 -8.24 -4.58 0.30
C THR A 42 -6.99 -5.29 0.84
N ILE A 43 -5.87 -4.57 0.91
CA ILE A 43 -4.63 -5.03 1.55
C ILE A 43 -4.67 -4.81 3.07
N ALA A 44 -4.25 -5.81 3.82
CA ALA A 44 -4.13 -5.80 5.28
C ALA A 44 -2.71 -6.16 5.71
N ASN A 45 -2.33 -5.80 6.94
CA ASN A 45 -1.03 -6.12 7.55
C ASN A 45 0.15 -5.85 6.62
N PHE A 46 0.18 -4.66 6.02
CA PHE A 46 1.16 -4.31 5.01
C PHE A 46 2.35 -3.56 5.60
N THR A 47 3.46 -3.66 4.89
CA THR A 47 4.68 -2.86 5.06
C THR A 47 4.93 -2.10 3.77
N GLY A 48 5.91 -1.18 3.79
CA GLY A 48 6.33 -0.58 2.53
C GLY A 48 7.78 -0.12 2.48
N ALA A 49 8.30 -0.18 1.27
CA ALA A 49 9.67 0.15 0.96
C ALA A 49 9.73 0.92 -0.36
N VAL A 50 10.81 1.66 -0.57
CA VAL A 50 11.08 2.27 -1.87
C VAL A 50 11.82 1.27 -2.73
N LYS A 51 11.32 1.04 -3.94
CA LYS A 51 11.95 0.19 -4.94
C LYS A 51 12.06 0.98 -6.24
N ALA A 52 13.29 1.22 -6.69
CA ALA A 52 13.58 1.98 -7.92
C ALA A 52 12.94 3.38 -7.97
N GLY A 53 12.75 4.03 -6.82
CA GLY A 53 12.13 5.36 -6.70
C GLY A 53 10.63 5.33 -6.41
N ASP A 54 9.96 4.20 -6.60
CA ASP A 54 8.52 4.04 -6.37
C ASP A 54 8.21 3.41 -5.01
N LEU A 55 6.99 3.64 -4.52
CA LEU A 55 6.53 3.09 -3.25
C LEU A 55 5.92 1.70 -3.46
N LEU A 56 6.57 0.68 -2.94
CA LEU A 56 6.07 -0.69 -2.92
C LEU A 56 5.40 -0.98 -1.57
N LEU A 57 4.13 -1.38 -1.62
CA LEU A 57 3.38 -1.94 -0.50
C LEU A 57 3.35 -3.46 -0.63
N VAL A 58 3.64 -4.17 0.46
CA VAL A 58 3.57 -5.64 0.53
C VAL A 58 2.78 -6.04 1.76
N GLY A 59 1.81 -6.93 1.61
CA GLY A 59 0.93 -7.32 2.70
C GLY A 59 0.09 -8.54 2.37
N LYS A 60 -1.07 -8.64 3.01
CA LYS A 60 -1.99 -9.78 2.90
C LYS A 60 -3.31 -9.36 2.27
N CYS A 61 -3.88 -10.24 1.46
CA CYS A 61 -5.28 -10.14 1.02
C CYS A 61 -6.21 -10.20 2.23
N SER A 62 -7.14 -9.27 2.34
CA SER A 62 -8.15 -9.26 3.41
C SER A 62 -9.13 -10.44 3.36
N GLU A 63 -9.28 -11.09 2.22
CA GLU A 63 -10.24 -12.20 2.03
C GLU A 63 -9.59 -13.57 2.15
N CYS A 64 -8.53 -13.83 1.36
CA CYS A 64 -7.89 -15.14 1.30
C CYS A 64 -6.57 -15.23 2.07
N HIS A 65 -6.13 -14.12 2.69
CA HIS A 65 -4.85 -14.01 3.42
C HIS A 65 -3.60 -14.38 2.61
N GLY A 66 -3.72 -14.46 1.27
CA GLY A 66 -2.60 -14.65 0.36
C GLY A 66 -1.70 -13.41 0.29
N ASP A 67 -0.45 -13.61 -0.13
CA ASP A 67 0.48 -12.51 -0.35
C ASP A 67 0.02 -11.63 -1.52
N VAL A 68 0.00 -10.33 -1.29
CA VAL A 68 -0.34 -9.32 -2.28
C VAL A 68 0.66 -8.17 -2.19
N ALA A 69 0.87 -7.50 -3.32
CA ALA A 69 1.71 -6.32 -3.39
C ALA A 69 1.11 -5.28 -4.32
N ARG A 70 1.38 -4.00 -4.03
CA ARG A 70 1.01 -2.88 -4.89
C ARG A 70 2.21 -1.95 -5.04
N LEU A 71 2.57 -1.66 -6.29
CA LEU A 71 3.52 -0.60 -6.60
C LEU A 71 2.73 0.69 -6.85
N ILE A 72 3.20 1.80 -6.29
CA ILE A 72 2.64 3.14 -6.46
C ILE A 72 3.74 3.98 -7.11
N GLY A 73 3.50 4.39 -8.35
CA GLY A 73 4.45 5.16 -9.13
C GLY A 73 4.56 6.59 -8.63
N THR A 74 5.74 7.17 -8.68
CA THR A 74 5.95 8.59 -8.34
C THR A 74 5.13 9.57 -9.18
N SER A 75 4.70 9.19 -10.39
CA SER A 75 3.73 9.94 -11.20
C SER A 75 2.32 10.00 -10.58
N GLU A 76 1.92 8.97 -9.82
CA GLU A 76 0.65 8.93 -9.08
C GLU A 76 0.73 9.71 -7.75
N ILE A 77 1.95 9.91 -7.23
CA ILE A 77 2.22 10.67 -6.00
C ILE A 77 2.34 12.18 -6.30
N ALA A 78 2.79 12.54 -7.51
CA ALA A 78 3.08 13.91 -7.93
C ALA A 78 1.88 14.66 -8.57
N VAL A 79 0.63 14.29 -8.25
CA VAL A 79 -0.53 15.12 -8.62
C VAL A 79 -0.54 16.36 -7.72
N LYS A 80 0.22 17.38 -8.14
CA LYS A 80 0.02 18.78 -7.78
C LYS A 80 -1.17 19.34 -8.56
#